data_AF-A0A1F2X1P1-F1
#
_entry.id   AF-A0A1F2X1P1-F1
#
_cell.length_a   1.000
_cell.length_b   1.000
_cell.length_c   1.000
_cell.angle_alpha   90.00
_cell.angle_beta   90.00
_cell.angle_gamma   90.00
#
_symmetry.space_group_name_H-M   'P 1'
#
loop_
_entity.id
_entity.type
_entity.pdbx_description
1 polymer ?
#
loop_
_entity_poly.entity_id
_entity_poly.type
_entity_poly.pdbx_seq_one_letter_code
_entity_poly.pdbx_strand_id
1 'polypeptide(L)' 'MSEIMKGNKVQGRTRAPRQHDGIRVCEHDGCETLLSRYNKRTYCYTHTPTRFPRLRGRVVPES' A
#
# COMPACT_ATOMS: atom_id res chain seq x y z
N MET A 1 13.54 36.43 33.02
CA MET A 1 12.47 35.47 32.66
C MET A 1 13.00 34.65 31.50
N SER A 2 13.13 33.32 31.64
CA SER A 2 13.69 32.47 30.59
C SER A 2 12.61 32.13 29.56
N GLU A 3 12.79 32.60 28.33
CA GLU A 3 11.95 32.20 27.20
C GLU A 3 12.30 30.78 26.79
N ILE A 4 11.54 29.81 27.30
CA ILE A 4 11.67 28.40 26.93
C ILE A 4 11.00 28.24 25.56
N MET A 5 11.82 28.04 24.52
CA MET A 5 11.33 27.75 23.17
C MET A 5 10.53 26.43 23.20
N LYS A 6 9.22 26.53 22.98
CA LYS A 6 8.30 25.37 22.97
C LYS A 6 8.02 24.96 21.53
N GLY A 7 8.34 23.71 21.17
CA GLY A 7 8.02 23.16 19.86
C GLY A 7 6.51 23.05 19.63
N ASN A 8 6.08 23.24 18.37
CA ASN A 8 4.68 23.09 17.98
C ASN A 8 4.25 21.62 18.09
N LYS A 9 3.14 21.35 18.79
CA LYS A 9 2.50 20.03 18.76
C LYS A 9 1.98 19.76 17.36
N VAL A 10 2.27 18.58 16.82
CA VAL A 10 1.68 18.09 15.57
C VAL A 10 0.16 18.05 15.76
N GLN A 11 -0.54 19.05 15.21
CA GLN A 11 -1.98 19.12 15.29
C GLN A 11 -2.60 18.27 14.18
N GLY A 12 -3.32 17.22 14.61
CA GLY A 12 -4.18 16.41 13.75
C GLY A 12 -3.46 15.25 13.07
N ARG A 13 -4.17 14.12 12.96
CA ARG A 13 -3.81 13.05 12.04
C ARG A 13 -4.06 13.57 10.63
N THR A 14 -3.01 13.65 9.82
CA THR A 14 -3.09 13.71 8.36
C THR A 14 -4.10 12.67 7.90
N ARG A 15 -5.05 13.08 7.04
CA ARG A 15 -6.17 12.30 6.46
C ARG A 15 -6.12 10.79 6.70
N ALA A 16 -7.20 10.21 7.25
CA ALA A 16 -7.30 8.78 7.48
C ALA A 16 -6.93 7.95 6.22
N PRO A 17 -6.21 6.83 6.38
CA PRO A 17 -5.86 5.98 5.25
C PRO A 17 -7.11 5.48 4.54
N ARG A 18 -7.04 5.42 3.20
CA ARG A 18 -8.16 4.96 2.36
C ARG A 18 -8.51 3.51 2.73
N GLN A 19 -9.78 3.29 3.05
CA GLN A 19 -10.34 1.96 3.30
C GLN A 19 -11.24 1.56 2.13
N HIS A 20 -11.26 0.27 1.84
CA HIS A 20 -12.17 -0.36 0.89
C HIS A 20 -13.22 -1.09 1.71
N ASP A 21 -14.46 -0.62 1.61
CA ASP A 21 -15.58 -1.16 2.36
C ASP A 21 -16.09 -2.48 1.76
N GLY A 22 -16.74 -3.28 2.59
CA GLY A 22 -17.35 -4.56 2.23
C GLY A 22 -16.48 -5.80 2.48
N ILE A 23 -17.16 -6.95 2.56
CA ILE A 23 -16.52 -8.27 2.59
C ILE A 23 -16.11 -8.57 1.16
N ARG A 24 -14.79 -8.54 0.89
CA ARG A 24 -14.24 -8.87 -0.42
C ARG A 24 -13.42 -10.14 -0.32
N VAL A 25 -13.59 -11.02 -1.30
CA VAL A 25 -12.87 -12.29 -1.42
C VAL A 25 -11.92 -12.17 -2.62
N CYS A 26 -10.84 -12.95 -2.60
CA CYS A 26 -9.93 -13.07 -3.74
C CYS A 26 -10.68 -13.53 -5.00
N GLU A 27 -10.40 -12.90 -6.13
CA GLU A 27 -11.02 -13.21 -7.43
C GLU A 27 -10.51 -14.50 -8.09
N HIS A 28 -9.45 -15.11 -7.54
CA HIS A 28 -8.93 -16.38 -8.05
C HIS A 28 -9.91 -17.53 -7.78
N ASP A 29 -10.14 -18.36 -8.79
CA ASP A 29 -11.02 -19.53 -8.70
C ASP A 29 -10.65 -20.43 -7.52
N GLY A 30 -11.64 -20.74 -6.68
CA GLY A 30 -11.45 -21.57 -5.48
C GLY A 30 -10.69 -20.91 -4.32
N CYS A 31 -10.40 -19.61 -4.39
CA CYS A 31 -9.75 -18.90 -3.28
C CYS A 31 -10.75 -18.20 -2.37
N GLU A 32 -10.93 -18.72 -1.16
CA GLU A 32 -11.84 -18.15 -0.15
C GLU A 32 -11.17 -17.08 0.73
N THR A 33 -9.98 -16.59 0.35
CA THR A 33 -9.23 -15.64 1.17
C THR A 33 -9.90 -14.27 1.22
N LEU A 34 -10.24 -13.83 2.43
CA LEU A 34 -10.77 -12.49 2.70
C LEU A 34 -9.70 -11.42 2.48
N LEU A 35 -10.04 -10.42 1.67
CA LEU A 35 -9.17 -9.29 1.39
C LEU A 35 -9.25 -8.27 2.54
N SER A 36 -8.08 -7.84 3.01
CA SER A 36 -7.99 -6.74 3.98
C SER A 36 -8.64 -5.46 3.44
N ARG A 37 -9.23 -4.67 4.33
CA ARG A 37 -9.82 -3.34 4.04
C ARG A 37 -8.85 -2.36 3.39
N TYR A 38 -7.54 -2.60 3.50
CA TYR A 38 -6.51 -1.75 2.91
C TYR A 38 -6.00 -2.27 1.56
N ASN A 39 -6.35 -3.49 1.18
CA ASN A 39 -5.88 -4.06 -0.08
C ASN A 39 -6.68 -3.47 -1.25
N LYS A 40 -6.10 -2.58 -2.04
CA LYS A 40 -6.79 -2.03 -3.22
C LYS A 40 -6.98 -3.01 -4.38
N ARG A 41 -6.31 -4.18 -4.37
CA ARG A 41 -6.36 -5.18 -5.43
C ARG A 41 -7.58 -6.09 -5.24
N THR A 42 -7.92 -6.84 -6.29
CA THR A 42 -8.95 -7.90 -6.27
C THR A 42 -8.38 -9.28 -5.90
N TYR A 43 -7.06 -9.42 -5.90
CA TYR A 43 -6.36 -10.66 -5.54
C TYR A 43 -5.74 -10.59 -4.13
N CYS A 44 -5.61 -11.75 -3.49
CA CYS A 44 -4.88 -11.90 -2.23
C CYS A 44 -3.37 -11.75 -2.43
N TYR A 45 -2.60 -11.76 -1.35
CA TYR A 45 -1.13 -11.66 -1.41
C TYR A 45 -0.49 -12.81 -2.21
N THR A 46 -1.08 -14.01 -2.17
CA THR A 46 -0.57 -15.19 -2.89
C THR A 46 -0.85 -15.15 -4.39
N HIS A 47 -2.04 -14.67 -4.79
CA HIS A 47 -2.49 -14.64 -6.18
C HIS A 47 -2.20 -13.31 -6.89
N THR A 48 -1.55 -12.37 -6.22
CA THR A 48 -1.19 -11.11 -6.88
C THR A 48 -0.12 -11.37 -7.94
N PRO A 49 -0.28 -10.84 -9.17
CA PRO A 49 0.76 -10.95 -10.17
C PRO A 49 2.02 -10.23 -9.71
N THR A 50 3.16 -10.90 -9.83
CA THR A 50 4.48 -10.35 -9.55
C THR A 50 4.77 -9.25 -10.56
N ARG A 51 4.73 -7.99 -10.12
CA ARG A 51 5.15 -6.85 -10.94
C ARG A 51 6.59 -6.51 -10.60
N PHE A 52 7.49 -6.73 -11.55
CA PHE A 52 8.85 -6.23 -11.45
C PHE A 52 8.83 -4.69 -11.56
N PRO A 53 9.55 -3.96 -10.70
CA PRO A 53 9.69 -2.53 -10.86
C PRO A 53 10.37 -2.23 -12.20
N ARG A 54 10.06 -1.07 -12.79
CA ARG A 54 10.85 -0.58 -13.93
C ARG A 54 12.24 -0.27 -13.42
N LEU A 55 13.19 -1.16 -13.70
CA LEU A 55 14.60 -0.94 -13.44
C LEU A 55 15.02 0.30 -14.25
N ARG A 56 15.54 1.32 -13.58
CA ARG A 56 16.13 2.47 -14.27
C ARG A 56 17.50 2.00 -14.80
N GLY A 57 17.63 1.89 -16.11
CA GLY A 57 18.87 1.48 -16.78
C GLY A 57 18.68 1.34 -18.28
N ARG A 58 19.76 1.53 -19.06
CA ARG A 58 19.80 1.25 -20.49
C ARG A 58 19.93 -0.27 -20.66
N VAL A 59 19.03 -0.90 -21.41
CA VAL A 59 19.21 -2.30 -21.82
C VAL A 59 20.38 -2.32 -22.81
N VAL A 60 21.51 -2.88 -22.38
CA VAL A 60 22.65 -3.11 -23.27
C VAL A 60 22.45 -4.49 -23.89
N PRO A 61 22.39 -4.64 -25.21
CA PRO A 61 22.30 -5.95 -25.84
C PRO A 61 23.57 -6.76 -25.50
N GLU A 62 23.39 -8.06 -25.23
CA GLU A 62 24.52 -8.98 -25.09
C GLU A 62 25.26 -9.05 -26.43
N SER A 63 26.56 -8.75 -26.40
CA SER A 63 27.49 -8.83 -27.53
C SER A 63 28.01 -10.24 -27.74
#